data_AF-A0A7X6YM98-F1
#
_entry.id   AF-A0A7X6YM98-F1
#
_cell.length_a   1.000
_cell.length_b   1.000
_cell.length_c   1.000
_cell.angle_alpha   90.00
_cell.angle_beta   90.00
_cell.angle_gamma   90.00
#
_symmetry.space_group_name_H-M   'P 1'
#
loop_
_entity.id
_entity.type
_entity.pdbx_description
1 polymer ?
#
loop_
_entity_poly.entity_id
_entity_poly.type
_entity_poly.pdbx_seq_one_letter_code
_entity_poly.pdbx_strand_id
1 'polypeptide(L)' 'MSKYDPLWYYLKINNKENYKLSFDKIKNILGFDIDHSFLTYKKELIKYEYKVEKISIK' A
#
# COMPACT_ATOMS: atom_id res chain seq x y z
N MET A 1 4.85 4.38 -13.94
CA MET A 1 5.12 3.51 -12.78
C MET A 1 5.09 4.38 -11.55
N SER A 2 4.16 4.08 -10.66
CA SER A 2 4.02 4.74 -9.37
C SER A 2 5.09 4.25 -8.41
N LYS A 3 5.54 5.09 -7.49
CA LYS A 3 6.52 4.67 -6.47
C LYS A 3 5.98 3.56 -5.55
N TYR A 4 4.66 3.35 -5.53
CA TYR A 4 3.99 2.34 -4.72
C TYR A 4 3.65 1.05 -5.48
N ASP A 5 4.01 0.94 -6.76
CA ASP A 5 3.77 -0.29 -7.55
C ASP A 5 4.30 -1.57 -6.86
N PRO A 6 5.50 -1.59 -6.23
CA PRO A 6 5.97 -2.78 -5.51
C PRO A 6 5.04 -3.20 -4.36
N LEU A 7 4.45 -2.23 -3.65
CA LEU A 7 3.49 -2.49 -2.58
C LEU A 7 2.19 -3.05 -3.15
N TRP A 8 1.69 -2.50 -4.26
CA TRP A 8 0.46 -2.99 -4.91
C TRP A 8 0.63 -4.41 -5.44
N TYR A 9 1.78 -4.68 -6.06
CA TYR A 9 2.12 -6.01 -6.55
C TYR A 9 2.24 -7.03 -5.41
N TYR A 10 2.83 -6.61 -4.28
CA TYR A 10 2.88 -7.43 -3.07
C TYR A 10 1.47 -7.81 -2.57
N LEU A 11 0.50 -6.87 -2.58
CA LEU A 11 -0.89 -7.17 -2.19
C LEU A 11 -1.56 -8.13 -3.19
N LYS A 12 -1.30 -7.96 -4.48
CA LYS A 12 -1.86 -8.84 -5.52
C LYS A 12 -1.34 -10.26 -5.43
N ILE A 13 -0.03 -10.46 -5.28
CA ILE A 13 0.58 -11.80 -5.21
C ILE A 13 0.11 -12.55 -3.98
N ASN A 14 0.05 -11.89 -2.82
CA ASN A 14 -0.31 -12.55 -1.58
C ASN A 14 -1.80 -12.96 -1.52
N ASN A 15 -2.64 -12.45 -2.42
CA ASN A 15 -4.05 -12.79 -2.64
C ASN A 15 -4.86 -12.98 -1.34
N LYS A 16 -4.64 -12.13 -0.34
CA LYS A 16 -5.38 -12.12 0.92
C LYS A 16 -6.56 -11.16 0.82
N GLU A 17 -7.66 -11.54 1.44
CA GLU A 17 -8.84 -10.67 1.56
C GLU A 17 -8.55 -9.40 2.36
N ASN A 18 -7.67 -9.48 3.36
CA ASN A 18 -7.36 -8.37 4.25
C ASN A 18 -5.86 -8.27 4.56
N TYR A 19 -5.35 -7.03 4.58
CA TYR A 19 -3.97 -6.72 4.93
C TYR A 19 -3.91 -5.74 6.08
N LYS A 20 -3.13 -6.09 7.11
CA LYS A 20 -2.71 -5.17 8.16
C LYS A 20 -1.22 -4.89 7.97
N LEU A 21 -0.90 -3.73 7.42
CA LEU A 21 0.46 -3.28 7.18
C LEU A 21 0.78 -2.09 8.07
N SER A 22 1.86 -2.20 8.84
CA SER A 22 2.44 -1.08 9.57
C SER A 22 3.29 -0.23 8.63
N PHE A 23 3.48 1.05 8.93
CA PHE A 23 4.38 1.93 8.17
C PHE A 23 5.76 1.32 7.99
N ASP A 24 6.29 0.69 9.03
CA ASP A 24 7.58 -0.02 9.00
C ASP A 24 7.60 -1.19 7.99
N LYS A 25 6.53 -1.98 7.95
CA LYS A 25 6.42 -3.09 6.99
C LYS A 25 6.33 -2.60 5.55
N ILE A 26 5.64 -1.48 5.34
CA ILE A 26 5.56 -0.87 4.02
C ILE A 26 6.91 -0.28 3.62
N LYS A 27 7.65 0.34 4.55
CA LYS A 27 9.02 0.78 4.33
C LYS A 27 9.93 -0.37 3.93
N ASN A 28 9.81 -1.53 4.58
CA ASN A 28 10.56 -2.72 4.19
C ASN A 28 10.22 -3.22 2.77
N ILE A 29 8.97 -3.08 2.34
CA ILE A 29 8.53 -3.48 0.98
C ILE A 29 8.99 -2.46 -0.07
N LEU A 30 8.92 -1.17 0.23
CA LEU A 30 9.20 -0.08 -0.70
C LEU A 30 10.68 0.35 -0.70
N GLY A 31 11.40 0.11 0.39
CA GLY A 31 12.74 0.63 0.64
C GLY A 31 12.79 2.10 1.09
N PHE A 32 11.64 2.76 1.29
CA PHE A 32 11.53 4.16 1.71
C PHE A 32 10.31 4.41 2.59
N ASP A 33 10.35 5.48 3.39
CA ASP A 33 9.25 5.87 4.29
C ASP A 33 8.01 6.37 3.53
N ILE A 34 6.83 6.08 4.04
CA ILE A 34 5.59 6.57 3.45
C ILE A 34 5.34 8.03 3.88
N ASP A 35 5.14 8.89 2.89
CA ASP A 35 4.68 10.26 3.12
C ASP A 35 3.18 10.44 2.90
N HIS A 36 2.69 11.66 3.17
CA HIS A 36 1.32 12.10 2.86
C HIS A 36 0.90 11.85 1.40
N SER A 37 1.86 11.76 0.47
CA SER A 37 1.59 11.38 -0.93
C SER A 37 0.85 10.05 -1.05
N PHE A 38 0.99 9.12 -0.09
CA PHE A 38 0.28 7.84 -0.09
C PHE A 38 -1.24 7.97 -0.21
N LEU A 39 -1.83 9.04 0.35
CA LEU A 39 -3.26 9.29 0.24
C LEU A 39 -3.71 9.56 -1.21
N THR A 40 -2.81 10.06 -2.05
CA THR A 40 -3.03 10.25 -3.49
C THR A 40 -2.91 8.92 -4.22
N TYR A 41 -1.85 8.17 -3.92
CA TYR A 41 -1.53 6.93 -4.62
C TYR A 41 -2.40 5.73 -4.23
N LYS A 42 -3.01 5.72 -3.03
CA LYS A 42 -3.95 4.66 -2.64
C LYS A 42 -5.12 4.48 -3.61
N LYS A 43 -5.46 5.50 -4.40
CA LYS A 43 -6.49 5.41 -5.46
C LYS A 43 -6.11 4.43 -6.56
N GLU A 44 -4.82 4.18 -6.76
CA GLU A 44 -4.32 3.23 -7.77
C GLU A 44 -4.64 1.79 -7.41
N LEU A 45 -4.82 1.46 -6.11
CA LEU A 45 -5.25 0.14 -5.67
C LEU A 45 -6.53 -0.34 -6.34
N ILE A 46 -7.40 0.59 -6.76
CA ILE A 46 -8.64 0.27 -7.49
C ILE A 46 -8.33 -0.50 -8.79
N LYS A 47 -7.21 -0.18 -9.46
CA LYS A 47 -6.75 -0.90 -10.66
C LYS A 47 -6.31 -2.34 -10.35
N TYR A 48 -6.00 -2.60 -9.09
CA TYR A 48 -5.58 -3.90 -8.58
C TYR A 48 -6.74 -4.61 -7.84
N GLU A 49 -7.96 -4.08 -7.91
CA GLU A 49 -9.16 -4.60 -7.19
C GLU A 49 -9.05 -4.55 -5.66
N TYR A 50 -8.16 -3.70 -5.14
CA TYR A 50 -7.99 -3.46 -3.71
C TYR A 50 -8.42 -2.04 -3.33
N LYS A 51 -8.74 -1.83 -2.04
CA LYS A 51 -8.99 -0.50 -1.47
C LYS A 51 -8.39 -0.40 -0.07
N VAL A 52 -8.02 0.80 0.34
CA VAL A 52 -7.64 1.07 1.74
C VAL A 52 -8.88 1.46 2.52
N GLU A 53 -9.29 0.64 3.48
CA GLU A 53 -10.46 0.92 4.32
C GLU A 53 -10.14 1.86 5.49
N LYS A 54 -9.00 1.65 6.16
CA LYS A 54 -8.61 2.44 7.33
C LYS A 54 -7.12 2.71 7.32
N ILE A 55 -6.75 3.95 7.62
CA ILE A 55 -5.38 4.37 7.91
C ILE A 55 -5.40 4.92 9.32
N SER A 56 -4.58 4.35 10.20
CA SER A 56 -4.41 4.85 11.56
C SER A 56 -3.03 5.48 11.63
N ILE A 57 -2.99 6.81 11.59
CA ILE A 57 -1.82 7.60 11.96
C ILE A 57 -2.11 8.01 13.40
N LYS A 58 -1.26 7.58 14.34
CA LYS A 58 -1.41 7.91 15.75
C LYS A 58 -0.66 9.20 16.04
#